data_AF-A0A3M1YE74-F1
#
_entry.id   AF-A0A3M1YE74-F1
#
_cell.length_a   1.000
_cell.length_b   1.000
_cell.length_c   1.000
_cell.angle_alpha   90.00
_cell.angle_beta   90.00
_cell.angle_gamma   90.00
#
_symmetry.space_group_name_H-M   'P 1'
#
loop_
_entity.id
_entity.type
_entity.pdbx_description
1 polymer ?
#
loop_
_entity_poly.entity_id
_entity_poly.type
_entity_poly.pdbx_seq_one_letter_code
_entity_poly.pdbx_strand_id
1 'polypeptide(L)'
;MFSAGMTADTLRDCLLKLPPLELLGMTLLQSNPHVGFFPSDVPRETLKTAVVEMIDYGERCQSTAQQLSKLAPVPITTIDLWEYAL
;
A
#
# COMPACT_ATOMS: atom_id res chain seq x y z
N MET A 1 31.07 14.10 7.83
CA MET A 1 30.82 12.66 8.01
C MET A 1 29.37 12.39 7.65
N PHE A 2 29.07 12.10 6.39
CA PHE A 2 27.72 11.73 6.00
C PHE A 2 27.58 10.20 6.12
N SER A 3 26.81 9.81 7.14
CA SER A 3 25.91 8.66 7.23
C SER A 3 26.38 7.31 6.64
N ALA A 4 26.58 6.32 7.51
CA ALA A 4 26.35 4.93 7.10
C ALA A 4 24.86 4.82 6.72
N GLY A 5 24.57 4.99 5.43
CA GLY A 5 23.21 4.97 4.89
C GLY A 5 22.51 3.65 5.20
N MET A 6 21.18 3.70 5.31
CA MET A 6 20.34 2.53 5.51
C MET A 6 20.65 1.47 4.46
N THR A 7 21.01 0.26 4.89
CA THR A 7 21.30 -0.85 3.97
C THR A 7 20.01 -1.42 3.40
N ALA A 8 20.10 -2.08 2.24
CA ALA A 8 18.94 -2.75 1.62
C ALA A 8 18.31 -3.81 2.56
N ASP A 9 19.12 -4.53 3.33
CA ASP A 9 18.63 -5.50 4.32
C ASP A 9 17.88 -4.82 5.46
N THR A 10 18.38 -3.68 5.94
CA THR A 10 17.70 -2.89 6.98
C THR A 10 16.37 -2.34 6.47
N LEU A 11 16.32 -1.87 5.22
CA LEU A 11 15.08 -1.45 4.58
C LEU A 11 14.09 -2.62 4.42
N ARG A 12 14.56 -3.79 3.95
CA ARG A 12 13.73 -5.00 3.81
C ARG A 12 13.16 -5.42 5.16
N ASP A 13 13.98 -5.49 6.20
CA ASP A 13 13.55 -5.86 7.56
C ASP A 13 12.53 -4.86 8.11
N CYS A 14 12.70 -3.56 7.84
CA CYS A 14 11.71 -2.54 8.21
C CYS A 14 10.38 -2.76 7.49
N LEU A 15 10.39 -3.05 6.18
CA LEU A 15 9.18 -3.29 5.40
C LEU A 15 8.46 -4.58 5.83
N LEU A 16 9.21 -5.65 6.14
CA LEU A 16 8.63 -6.92 6.61
C LEU A 16 8.00 -6.83 8.01
N LYS A 17 8.40 -5.85 8.82
CA LYS A 17 7.84 -5.58 10.15
C LYS A 17 6.60 -4.69 10.13
N LEU A 18 6.24 -4.12 8.97
CA LEU A 18 5.02 -3.35 8.87
C LEU A 18 3.82 -4.28 9.09
N PRO A 19 2.85 -3.91 9.95
CA PRO A 19 1.67 -4.71 10.12
C PRO A 19 0.94 -4.83 8.77
N PRO A 20 0.31 -5.98 8.50
CA PRO A 20 -0.57 -6.11 7.34
C PRO A 20 -1.58 -4.96 7.33
N LEU A 21 -1.80 -4.40 6.15
CA LEU A 21 -2.83 -3.39 5.99
C LEU A 21 -4.20 -4.07 6.11
N GLU A 22 -4.94 -3.72 7.16
CA GLU A 22 -6.31 -4.19 7.36
C GLU A 22 -7.26 -3.00 7.18
N LEU A 23 -7.89 -2.92 6.00
CA LEU A 23 -8.98 -1.99 5.74
C LEU A 23 -10.29 -2.78 5.68
N LEU A 24 -11.34 -2.26 6.31
CA LEU A 24 -12.67 -2.87 6.32
C LEU A 24 -13.16 -3.17 4.89
N GLY A 25 -12.90 -2.27 3.94
CA GLY A 25 -13.23 -2.48 2.54
C GLY A 25 -12.55 -3.70 1.91
N MET A 26 -11.28 -3.95 2.24
CA MET A 26 -10.57 -5.13 1.75
C MET A 26 -11.12 -6.42 2.37
N THR A 27 -11.40 -6.39 3.68
CA THR A 27 -12.02 -7.53 4.38
C THR A 27 -13.39 -7.85 3.80
N LEU A 28 -14.20 -6.84 3.47
CA LEU A 28 -15.51 -7.03 2.84
C LEU A 28 -15.40 -7.61 1.43
N LEU A 29 -14.43 -7.18 0.62
CA LEU A 29 -14.16 -7.75 -0.71
C LEU A 29 -13.73 -9.22 -0.63
N GLN A 30 -12.84 -9.55 0.30
CA GLN A 30 -12.37 -10.92 0.51
C GLN A 30 -13.48 -11.85 1.00
N SER A 31 -14.33 -11.36 1.92
CA SER A 31 -15.42 -12.14 2.51
C SER A 31 -16.58 -12.35 1.54
N ASN A 32 -16.66 -11.56 0.47
CA ASN A 32 -17.75 -11.63 -0.49
C ASN A 32 -17.22 -11.64 -1.94
N PRO A 33 -16.58 -12.75 -2.39
CA PRO A 33 -15.92 -12.83 -3.70
C PRO A 33 -16.89 -12.88 -4.89
N HIS A 34 -18.19 -13.12 -4.66
CA HIS A 34 -19.21 -13.33 -5.69
C HIS A 34 -20.38 -12.36 -5.63
N VAL A 35 -20.24 -11.28 -4.88
CA VAL A 35 -21.29 -10.26 -4.92
C VAL A 35 -21.33 -9.70 -6.33
N GLY A 36 -22.51 -9.68 -6.95
CA GLY A 36 -22.74 -8.80 -8.09
C GLY A 36 -22.35 -7.35 -7.75
N PHE A 37 -22.44 -6.45 -8.73
CA PHE A 37 -22.07 -5.03 -8.56
C PHE A 37 -22.63 -4.32 -7.30
N PHE A 38 -23.63 -4.91 -6.60
CA PHE A 38 -24.20 -4.41 -5.36
C PHE A 38 -24.28 -5.48 -4.26
N PRO A 39 -23.55 -5.31 -3.13
CA PRO A 39 -23.74 -6.14 -1.94
C PRO A 39 -25.11 -5.95 -1.32
N SER A 40 -25.91 -7.00 -1.43
CA SER A 40 -27.26 -7.09 -0.83
C SER A 40 -27.19 -7.36 0.67
N ASP A 41 -26.14 -8.06 1.11
CA ASP A 41 -26.01 -8.59 2.47
C ASP A 41 -25.11 -7.73 3.38
N VAL A 42 -24.59 -6.60 2.87
CA VAL A 42 -23.74 -5.70 3.67
C VAL A 42 -24.56 -4.47 4.10
N PRO A 43 -24.64 -4.17 5.41
CA PRO A 43 -25.33 -2.98 5.87
C PRO A 43 -24.75 -1.70 5.25
N ARG A 44 -25.63 -0.78 4.85
CA ARG A 44 -25.25 0.48 4.21
C ARG A 44 -24.22 1.29 5.01
N GLU A 45 -24.36 1.35 6.33
CA GLU A 45 -23.42 2.10 7.17
C GLU A 45 -22.04 1.43 7.20
N THR A 46 -21.98 0.10 7.15
CA THR A 46 -20.71 -0.64 7.02
C THR A 46 -20.04 -0.35 5.69
N LEU A 47 -20.79 -0.32 4.58
CA LEU A 47 -20.27 0.06 3.26
C LEU A 47 -19.75 1.50 3.26
N LYS A 48 -20.50 2.44 3.85
CA LYS A 48 -20.08 3.84 3.96
C LYS A 48 -18.74 3.95 4.70
N THR A 49 -18.62 3.32 5.85
CA THR A 49 -17.37 3.33 6.63
C THR A 49 -16.21 2.74 5.84
N ALA A 50 -16.42 1.60 5.19
CA ALA A 50 -15.40 0.95 4.37
C ALA A 50 -14.93 1.82 3.20
N VAL A 51 -15.85 2.49 2.50
CA VAL A 51 -15.53 3.39 1.38
C VAL A 51 -14.76 4.61 1.86
N VAL A 52 -15.22 5.25 2.94
CA VAL A 52 -14.52 6.42 3.53
C VAL A 52 -13.10 6.04 3.93
N GLU A 53 -12.95 4.92 4.63
CA GLU A 53 -11.64 4.43 5.07
C GLU A 53 -10.68 4.17 3.89
N MET A 54 -11.17 3.58 2.80
CA MET A 54 -10.37 3.36 1.59
C MET A 54 -9.96 4.66 0.90
N ILE A 55 -10.85 5.65 0.84
CA ILE A 55 -10.53 6.98 0.29
C ILE A 55 -9.46 7.65 1.13
N ASP A 56 -9.65 7.72 2.45
CA ASP A 56 -8.71 8.32 3.38
C ASP A 56 -7.33 7.65 3.31
N TYR A 57 -7.31 6.32 3.19
CA TYR A 57 -6.06 5.59 3.01
C TYR A 57 -5.39 5.90 1.66
N GLY A 58 -6.17 5.96 0.57
CA GLY A 58 -5.67 6.33 -0.75
C GLY A 58 -5.05 7.73 -0.77
N GLU A 59 -5.67 8.72 -0.11
CA GLU A 59 -5.13 10.06 0.02
C GLU A 59 -3.79 10.09 0.79
N ARG A 60 -3.69 9.32 1.88
CA ARG A 60 -2.42 9.15 2.62
C ARG A 60 -1.34 8.54 1.73
N CYS A 61 -1.64 7.48 1.00
CA CYS A 61 -0.70 6.85 0.06
C CYS A 61 -0.23 7.85 -1.00
N GLN A 62 -1.15 8.61 -1.59
CA GLN A 62 -0.82 9.61 -2.59
C GLN A 62 0.10 10.71 -2.03
N SER A 63 -0.20 11.20 -0.82
CA SER A 63 0.63 12.18 -0.12
C SER A 63 2.04 11.64 0.17
N THR A 64 2.13 10.41 0.69
CA THR A 64 3.42 9.75 0.93
C THR A 64 4.20 9.54 -0.37
N ALA A 65 3.57 9.09 -1.45
CA ALA A 65 4.22 8.92 -2.75
C ALA A 65 4.79 10.25 -3.28
N GLN A 66 4.06 11.36 -3.13
CA GLN A 66 4.53 12.70 -3.48
C GLN A 66 5.70 13.18 -2.59
N GLN A 67 5.81 12.72 -1.36
CA GLN A 67 6.95 13.00 -0.50
C GLN A 67 8.17 12.14 -0.87
N LEU A 68 7.95 10.85 -1.13
CA LEU A 68 9.00 9.93 -1.55
C LEU A 68 9.61 10.33 -2.90
N SER A 69 8.82 10.85 -3.83
CA SER A 69 9.33 11.32 -5.13
C SER A 69 10.29 12.52 -5.03
N LYS A 70 10.28 13.24 -3.90
CA LYS A 70 11.22 14.33 -3.62
C LYS A 70 12.55 13.85 -3.06
N LEU A 71 12.64 12.60 -2.63
CA LEU A 71 13.88 12.01 -2.16
C LEU A 71 14.79 11.71 -3.35
N ALA A 72 16.11 11.82 -3.14
CA ALA A 72 17.07 11.38 -4.13
C ALA A 72 16.87 9.87 -4.36
N PRO A 73 16.64 9.41 -5.60
CA PRO A 73 16.51 7.99 -5.89
C PRO A 73 17.75 7.25 -5.39
N VAL A 74 17.57 6.16 -4.65
CA VAL A 74 18.68 5.26 -4.34
C VAL A 74 18.94 4.47 -5.61
N PRO A 75 20.10 4.63 -6.27
CA PRO A 75 20.39 3.87 -7.48
C PRO A 75 20.47 2.39 -7.10
N ILE A 76 19.52 1.62 -7.60
CA ILE A 76 19.51 0.17 -7.48
C ILE A 76 20.53 -0.34 -8.51
N THR A 77 21.78 -0.52 -8.09
CA THR A 77 22.87 -0.96 -8.96
C THR A 77 22.97 -2.48 -9.11
N THR A 78 22.12 -3.23 -8.40
CA THR A 78 22.25 -4.69 -8.23
C THR A 78 21.00 -5.50 -8.61
N ILE A 79 19.95 -4.88 -9.16
CA ILE A 79 18.78 -5.64 -9.65
C ILE A 79 18.77 -5.59 -11.18
N ASP A 80 18.98 -6.75 -11.79
CA ASP A 80 18.62 -6.99 -13.19
C ASP A 80 17.07 -7.09 -13.27
N LEU A 81 16.41 -5.94 -13.38
CA LEU A 81 14.95 -5.84 -13.59
C LEU A 81 14.61 -6.20 -15.04
N TRP A 82 14.69 -7.48 -15.38
CA TRP A 82 14.23 -7.99 -16.68
C TRP A 82 12.73 -7.77 -16.91
N GLU A 83 11.97 -7.54 -15.84
CA GLU A 83 10.51 -7.36 -15.84
C GLU A 83 10.03 -5.96 -16.29
N TYR A 84 10.93 -5.00 -16.52
CA TYR A 84 10.60 -3.66 -17.04
C TYR A 84 11.38 -3.27 -18.32
N ALA A 85 12.10 -4.20 -18.94
CA ALA A 85 12.68 -3.96 -20.25
C ALA A 85 11.57 -4.07 -21.32
N LEU A 86 11.11 -2.91 -21.81
CA LEU A 86 10.35 -2.80 -23.06
C LEU A 86 11.25 -3.06 -24.27
#